data_AF-U3TV45-F1
#
_entry.id   AF-U3TV45-F1
#
_cell.length_a   1.000
_cell.length_b   1.000
_cell.length_c   1.000
_cell.angle_alpha   90.00
_cell.angle_beta   90.00
_cell.angle_gamma   90.00
#
_symmetry.space_group_name_H-M   'P 1'
#
loop_
_entity.id
_entity.type
_entity.pdbx_description
1 polymer ?
#
loop_
_entity_poly.entity_id
_entity_poly.type
_entity_poly.pdbx_seq_one_letter_code
_entity_poly.pdbx_strand_id
1 'polypeptide(L)' 'MGALQQAAQQQTTLMITHQLHALDQWDEVWVMQAGQLVQQGRWQQLIAEAGPLRELAQHRQKEIA' A
#
# COMPACT_ATOMS: atom_id res chain seq x y z
N MET A 1 1.68 11.36 -6.82
CA MET A 1 2.51 10.86 -5.70
C MET A 1 3.97 11.34 -5.74
N GLY A 2 4.53 11.76 -6.88
CA GLY A 2 5.98 12.05 -7.00
C GLY A 2 6.58 13.05 -5.99
N ALA A 3 5.92 14.19 -5.72
CA ALA A 3 6.43 15.16 -4.75
C ALA A 3 6.50 14.62 -3.32
N LEU A 4 5.51 13.79 -2.90
CA LEU A 4 5.51 13.14 -1.59
C LEU A 4 6.64 12.12 -1.48
N GLN A 5 6.88 11.35 -2.53
CA GLN A 5 7.98 10.40 -2.58
C GLN A 5 9.34 11.08 -2.49
N GLN A 6 9.53 12.19 -3.20
CA GLN A 6 10.77 12.98 -3.12
C GLN A 6 11.01 13.52 -1.71
N ALA A 7 9.97 14.01 -1.04
CA ALA A 7 10.06 14.45 0.35
C ALA A 7 10.41 13.30 1.32
N ALA A 8 9.87 12.10 1.06
CA ALA A 8 10.07 10.92 1.90
C ALA A 8 11.50 10.35 1.85
N GLN A 9 12.25 10.55 0.76
CA GLN A 9 13.61 9.97 0.59
C GLN A 9 14.65 10.39 1.64
N GLN A 10 14.40 11.46 2.41
CA GLN A 10 15.35 12.00 3.39
C GLN A 10 14.81 11.93 4.82
N GLN A 11 13.68 11.25 5.04
CA GLN A 11 12.94 11.29 6.29
C GLN A 11 12.24 9.95 6.54
N THR A 12 12.13 9.54 7.80
CA THR A 12 11.20 8.45 8.15
C THR A 12 9.78 8.92 7.89
N THR A 13 9.12 8.31 6.91
CA THR A 13 7.78 8.74 6.47
C THR A 13 6.78 7.60 6.67
N LEU A 14 5.71 7.85 7.42
CA LEU A 14 4.54 6.98 7.51
C LEU A 14 3.39 7.59 6.71
N MET A 15 3.04 6.97 5.59
CA MET A 15 1.94 7.41 4.73
C MET A 15 0.70 6.55 4.95
N ILE A 16 -0.41 7.17 5.36
CA ILE A 16 -1.72 6.51 5.43
C ILE A 16 -2.49 6.87 4.15
N THR A 17 -2.81 5.87 3.33
CA THR A 17 -3.51 6.09 2.06
C THR A 17 -4.47 4.95 1.74
N HIS A 18 -5.54 5.28 1.01
CA HIS A 18 -6.41 4.31 0.35
C HIS A 18 -6.06 4.16 -1.14
N GLN A 19 -5.12 4.96 -1.65
CA GLN A 19 -4.65 4.91 -3.02
C GLN A 19 -3.57 3.84 -3.15
N LEU A 20 -3.69 3.01 -4.19
CA LEU A 20 -2.74 1.93 -4.43
C LEU A 20 -1.62 2.30 -5.40
N HIS A 21 -1.73 3.47 -6.03
CA HIS A 21 -0.75 3.94 -7.00
C HIS A 21 0.59 4.23 -6.32
N ALA A 22 1.69 3.78 -6.93
CA ALA A 22 3.06 3.99 -6.44
C ALA A 22 3.39 3.36 -5.06
N LEU A 23 2.58 2.43 -4.54
CA LEU A 23 2.91 1.69 -3.30
C LEU A 23 4.09 0.73 -3.49
N ASP A 24 4.37 0.31 -4.72
CA ASP A 24 5.52 -0.51 -5.10
C ASP A 24 6.87 0.20 -4.90
N GLN A 25 6.87 1.52 -4.74
CA GLN A 25 8.06 2.34 -4.50
C GLN A 25 8.36 2.57 -3.00
N TRP A 26 7.52 2.05 -2.10
CA TRP A 26 7.72 2.16 -0.66
C TRP A 26 8.42 0.91 -0.10
N ASP A 27 9.19 1.11 0.96
CA ASP A 27 9.98 0.04 1.58
C ASP A 27 9.11 -1.08 2.17
N GLU A 28 7.97 -0.69 2.77
CA GLU A 28 7.06 -1.59 3.46
C GLU A 28 5.60 -1.10 3.37
N VAL A 29 4.67 -2.05 3.29
CA VAL A 29 3.23 -1.81 3.26
C VAL A 29 2.60 -2.48 4.47
N TRP A 30 1.78 -1.73 5.19
CA TRP A 30 1.04 -2.17 6.37
C TRP A 30 -0.46 -2.11 6.07
N VAL A 31 -1.15 -3.24 6.23
CA VAL A 31 -2.61 -3.31 6.04
C VAL A 31 -3.29 -3.41 7.39
N MET A 32 -4.18 -2.46 7.66
CA MET A 32 -5.00 -2.45 8.85
C MET A 32 -6.44 -2.84 8.54
N GLN A 33 -7.03 -3.69 9.39
CA GLN A 33 -8.43 -4.06 9.33
C GLN A 33 -8.97 -4.21 10.75
N ALA A 34 -10.16 -3.64 11.01
CA ALA A 34 -10.81 -3.67 12.32
C ALA A 34 -9.90 -3.25 13.50
N GLY A 35 -9.04 -2.24 13.28
CA GLY A 35 -8.13 -1.72 14.31
C GLY A 35 -6.88 -2.57 14.56
N GLN A 36 -6.62 -3.59 13.73
CA GLN A 36 -5.46 -4.48 13.86
C GLN A 36 -4.59 -4.43 12.61
N LEU A 37 -3.27 -4.60 12.78
CA LEU A 37 -2.33 -4.79 11.66
C LEU A 37 -2.43 -6.25 11.20
N VAL A 38 -3.03 -6.48 10.04
CA VAL A 38 -3.35 -7.83 9.53
C VAL A 38 -2.37 -8.33 8.47
N GLN A 39 -1.65 -7.42 7.79
CA GLN A 39 -0.56 -7.78 6.89
C GLN A 39 0.56 -6.73 6.95
N GLN A 40 1.80 -7.18 6.75
CA GLN A 40 3.00 -6.36 6.73
C GLN A 40 4.03 -7.00 5.79
N GLY A 41 4.69 -6.19 4.95
CA GLY A 41 5.76 -6.65 4.08
C GLY A 41 5.91 -5.79 2.83
N ARG A 42 6.72 -6.24 1.86
CA ARG A 42 6.87 -5.52 0.59
C ARG A 42 5.64 -5.70 -0.28
N TRP A 43 5.29 -4.67 -1.05
CA TRP A 43 4.16 -4.68 -2.00
C TRP A 43 4.11 -5.96 -2.86
N GLN A 44 5.24 -6.31 -3.49
CA GLN A 44 5.33 -7.44 -4.42
C GLN A 44 5.02 -8.80 -3.77
N GLN A 45 5.37 -8.95 -2.48
CA GLN A 45 5.11 -10.16 -1.73
C GLN A 45 3.63 -10.22 -1.35
N LEU A 46 3.11 -9.14 -0.76
CA LEU A 46 1.75 -9.07 -0.27
C LEU A 46 0.69 -9.16 -1.38
N ILE A 47 0.97 -8.61 -2.57
CA ILE A 47 0.03 -8.65 -3.70
C ILE A 47 -0.03 -10.02 -4.40
N ALA A 48 1.03 -10.81 -4.29
CA ALA A 48 1.09 -12.16 -4.86
C ALA A 48 0.26 -13.16 -4.04
N GLU A 49 0.17 -12.93 -2.74
CA GLU A 49 -0.60 -13.75 -1.81
C GLU A 49 -2.11 -13.46 -1.88
N ALA A 50 -2.93 -14.45 -1.58
CA ALA A 50 -4.34 -14.22 -1.33
C ALA A 50 -4.49 -13.54 0.04
N GLY A 51 -5.13 -12.38 0.09
CA GLY A 51 -5.33 -11.65 1.35
C GLY A 51 -5.83 -10.22 1.16
N PRO A 52 -5.99 -9.48 2.28
CA PRO A 52 -6.61 -8.15 2.32
C PRO A 52 -6.07 -7.14 1.30
N LEU A 53 -4.75 -7.06 1.10
CA LEU A 53 -4.17 -6.12 0.13
C LEU A 53 -4.62 -6.43 -1.31
N ARG A 54 -4.61 -7.72 -1.68
CA ARG A 54 -5.00 -8.17 -3.01
C ARG A 54 -6.49 -7.96 -3.26
N GLU A 55 -7.33 -8.21 -2.25
CA GLU A 55 -8.77 -7.93 -2.31
C GLU A 55 -9.03 -6.42 -2.47
N LEU A 56 -8.34 -5.58 -1.71
CA LEU A 56 -8.41 -4.13 -1.84
C LEU A 56 -8.01 -3.68 -3.25
N ALA A 57 -6.93 -4.24 -3.81
CA ALA A 57 -6.49 -3.94 -5.17
C ALA A 57 -7.51 -4.31 -6.24
N GLN A 58 -8.11 -5.50 -6.12
CA GLN A 58 -9.16 -5.95 -7.04
C GLN A 58 -10.41 -5.08 -6.96
N HIS A 59 -10.77 -4.59 -5.77
CA HIS A 59 -11.92 -3.70 -5.59
C HIS A 59 -11.67 -2.33 -6.23
N ARG A 60 -10.49 -1.74 -6.02
CA ARG A 60 -10.14 -0.41 -6.54
C ARG A 60 -9.90 -0.40 -8.06
N GLN A 61 -9.45 -1.52 -8.64
CA GLN A 61 -9.28 -1.62 -10.09
C GLN A 61 -10.61 -1.58 -10.86
N LYS A 62 -11.72 -1.94 -10.21
CA LYS A 62 -13.08 -1.87 -10.78
C LYS A 62 -13.69 -0.47 -10.72
N GLU A 63 -13.15 0.45 -9.92
CA GLU A 63 -13.66 1.83 -9.83
C GLU A 63 -13.12 2.75 -10.94
N ILE A 64 -12.16 2.28 -11.74
CA ILE A 64 -11.52 3.03 -12.85
C ILE A 64 -11.97 2.50 -14.23
N ALA A 65 -12.82 1.46 -14.29
CA ALA A 65 -13.42 0.91 -15.51
C ALA A 65 -14.91 1.26 -15.61
#